data_AF-A0AAE3AG92-F1
#
_entry.id   AF-A0AAE3AG92-F1
#
_cell.length_a   1.000
_cell.length_b   1.000
_cell.length_c   1.000
_cell.angle_alpha   90.00
_cell.angle_beta   90.00
_cell.angle_gamma   90.00
#
_symmetry.space_group_name_H-M   'P 1'
#
loop_
_entity.id
_entity.type
_entity.pdbx_description
1 polymer ?
#
loop_
_entity_poly.entity_id
_entity_poly.type
_entity_poly.pdbx_seq_one_letter_code
_entity_poly.pdbx_strand_id
1 'polypeptide(L)'
;MALFSLRRYAWNFPSNNHGQIFGIADSGVETFNGTPIKSLAREICQNSIDANLKNGEPTRIVFRTFEIAPSAIPGFDDLEDAFSKSLEYWSKQKSTKAKSFFQSALKLAKQPKITCLRISDTNTTGLLGSDEEYNSPWCNLTKSQGASDKSGSHGGSFGIGKFAPYACSVFRTVFYSTLDSEGVAAYQGVARLTSFKDKKGETTQGTGFYGADKNAPVKQQISIDPSYSREAGKSGTDIFVLGFNGSKDWKHDMVASVLDGFLYAVYAEELIVEVEDIVISKETLPELVTSHKAYFSEYADEYYQVLTADEQKSPTYTKDIGTMGKVTLRLMIQPDFHRRVAMVRRTGMKIMDKGNINGLIPFAGVLYIEGDKLNEYLRTLENPQHTKWEIERAENKSEAKGVLSALTKFIKACLDELKNDDGEEALDPSVGEYLAAEQDPAQPKPEDKGENINDTIQAIETKTVSRSPKPGSMSQAGTGTTEVDDPNGDIIADDIPGEGSREGNSTGGNGGGGGGSGEGGGKGDKPIEHRKSLAAVSAVKSRVMCTNKSQGEYTVTFVPNVSATDGIISLFMSAESQNYDATLISAAADGAELTVSGNKISGLTFTENVPVKLSIKINFHDYCSMEVKACGNKV
;
A
#
# COMPACT_ATOMS: atom_id res chain seq x y z
N MET A 1 22.01 37.06 -41.81
CA MET A 1 21.27 37.41 -40.57
C MET A 1 20.67 36.13 -40.03
N ALA A 2 21.32 35.49 -39.05
CA ALA A 2 20.74 34.35 -38.36
C ALA A 2 19.81 34.88 -37.26
N LEU A 3 18.50 34.70 -37.42
CA LEU A 3 17.56 34.85 -36.31
C LEU A 3 17.83 33.72 -35.31
N PHE A 4 18.67 33.99 -34.31
CA PHE A 4 18.67 33.20 -33.08
C PHE A 4 17.35 33.46 -32.37
N SER A 5 16.39 32.55 -32.54
CA SER A 5 15.27 32.42 -31.62
C SER A 5 15.84 31.97 -30.26
N LEU A 6 16.23 32.93 -29.42
CA LEU A 6 16.54 32.70 -28.01
C LEU A 6 15.26 32.18 -27.34
N ARG A 7 15.10 30.85 -27.25
CA ARG A 7 14.08 30.26 -26.36
C ARG A 7 14.43 30.73 -24.95
N ARG A 8 13.63 31.65 -24.39
CA ARG A 8 13.84 32.27 -23.07
C ARG A 8 13.82 31.26 -21.92
N TYR A 9 13.14 30.13 -22.12
CA TYR A 9 13.01 29.03 -21.16
C TYR A 9 13.11 27.70 -21.91
N ALA A 10 13.78 26.70 -21.32
CA ALA A 10 14.03 25.41 -21.95
C ALA A 10 14.12 24.28 -20.90
N TRP A 11 14.02 23.04 -21.37
CA TRP A 11 14.37 21.88 -20.53
C TRP A 11 15.88 21.78 -20.38
N ASN A 12 16.33 21.63 -19.14
CA ASN A 12 17.71 21.34 -18.81
C ASN A 12 17.79 20.05 -17.99
N PHE A 13 18.65 19.13 -18.42
CA PHE A 13 18.95 17.87 -17.74
C PHE A 13 20.39 17.92 -17.24
N PRO A 14 20.62 18.23 -15.94
CA PRO A 14 21.96 18.42 -15.41
C PRO A 14 22.85 17.19 -15.58
N SER A 15 24.13 17.42 -15.84
CA SER A 15 25.17 16.39 -15.79
C SER A 15 25.22 15.77 -14.39
N ASN A 16 25.42 14.46 -14.32
CA ASN A 16 25.69 13.76 -13.07
C ASN A 16 27.14 13.94 -12.59
N ASN A 17 27.95 14.69 -13.35
CA ASN A 17 29.37 14.94 -13.08
C ASN A 17 30.15 13.64 -12.78
N HIS A 18 29.93 12.61 -13.58
CA HIS A 18 30.51 11.27 -13.42
C HIS A 18 30.11 10.54 -12.12
N GLY A 19 29.04 10.98 -11.46
CA GLY A 19 28.47 10.33 -10.29
C GLY A 19 27.52 9.18 -10.64
N GLN A 20 26.52 8.97 -9.77
CA GLN A 20 25.57 7.86 -9.88
C GLN A 20 24.76 7.87 -11.18
N ILE A 21 24.43 6.67 -11.67
CA ILE A 21 23.56 6.44 -12.82
C ILE A 21 22.19 6.00 -12.29
N PHE A 22 21.14 6.75 -12.64
CA PHE A 22 19.78 6.49 -12.18
C PHE A 22 19.01 5.68 -13.22
N GLY A 23 18.54 4.49 -12.82
CA GLY A 23 17.69 3.62 -13.64
C GLY A 23 16.20 3.91 -13.53
N ILE A 24 15.39 3.15 -14.26
CA ILE A 24 13.93 3.39 -14.35
C ILE A 24 13.17 3.04 -13.05
N ALA A 25 13.75 2.18 -12.21
CA ALA A 25 13.20 1.76 -10.93
C ALA A 25 13.46 2.82 -9.84
N ASP A 26 12.91 4.01 -10.02
CA ASP A 26 12.87 5.04 -8.99
C ASP A 26 11.94 4.57 -7.86
N SER A 27 12.49 4.33 -6.67
CA SER A 27 11.76 3.78 -5.53
C SER A 27 10.58 4.67 -5.10
N GLY A 28 10.68 5.99 -5.31
CA GLY A 28 9.60 6.93 -5.05
C GLY A 28 8.40 6.69 -5.96
N VAL A 29 8.63 6.56 -7.27
CA VAL A 29 7.55 6.31 -8.24
C VAL A 29 7.00 4.88 -8.13
N GLU A 30 7.88 3.88 -7.97
CA GLU A 30 7.46 2.47 -7.87
C GLU A 30 6.55 2.20 -6.66
N THR A 31 6.73 2.95 -5.55
CA THR A 31 5.87 2.86 -4.35
C THR A 31 4.40 3.15 -4.66
N PHE A 32 4.11 3.98 -5.67
CA PHE A 32 2.74 4.40 -6.02
C PHE A 32 2.14 3.68 -7.22
N ASN A 33 2.93 2.94 -8.00
CA ASN A 33 2.46 2.23 -9.20
C ASN A 33 1.34 1.19 -8.91
N GLY A 34 1.26 0.68 -7.69
CA GLY A 34 0.21 -0.27 -7.30
C GLY A 34 -1.18 0.35 -7.12
N THR A 35 -1.27 1.63 -6.74
CA THR A 35 -2.53 2.35 -6.51
C THR A 35 -2.41 3.84 -6.87
N PRO A 36 -2.12 4.16 -8.15
CA PRO A 36 -1.71 5.52 -8.55
C PRO A 36 -2.79 6.57 -8.28
N ILE A 37 -4.06 6.28 -8.62
CA ILE A 37 -5.17 7.21 -8.39
C ILE A 37 -5.44 7.44 -6.91
N LYS A 38 -5.48 6.37 -6.09
CA LYS A 38 -5.67 6.47 -4.64
C LYS A 38 -4.56 7.28 -3.99
N SER A 39 -3.32 7.02 -4.39
CA SER A 39 -2.16 7.75 -3.89
C SER A 39 -2.15 9.22 -4.31
N LEU A 40 -2.54 9.51 -5.55
CA LEU A 40 -2.69 10.87 -6.06
C LEU A 40 -3.76 11.63 -5.28
N ALA A 41 -4.96 11.06 -5.14
CA ALA A 41 -6.06 11.66 -4.38
C ALA A 41 -5.59 12.02 -2.96
N ARG A 42 -4.91 11.07 -2.32
CA ARG A 42 -4.47 11.18 -0.93
C ARG A 42 -3.43 12.27 -0.73
N GLU A 43 -2.40 12.28 -1.57
CA GLU A 43 -1.34 13.27 -1.51
C GLU A 43 -1.84 14.68 -1.79
N ILE A 44 -2.64 14.84 -2.86
CA ILE A 44 -3.15 16.15 -3.25
C ILE A 44 -4.09 16.71 -2.18
N CYS A 45 -5.08 15.92 -1.73
CA CYS A 45 -6.04 16.39 -0.73
C CYS A 45 -5.35 16.73 0.60
N GLN A 46 -4.38 15.92 1.03
CA GLN A 46 -3.57 16.22 2.21
C GLN A 46 -2.82 17.56 2.05
N ASN A 47 -2.06 17.72 0.97
CA ASN A 47 -1.25 18.92 0.76
C ASN A 47 -2.10 20.19 0.70
N SER A 48 -3.25 20.13 0.03
CA SER A 48 -4.14 21.29 -0.11
C SER A 48 -4.90 21.63 1.18
N ILE A 49 -5.35 20.64 1.97
CA ILE A 49 -6.01 20.92 3.26
C ILE A 49 -5.00 21.47 4.28
N ASP A 50 -3.81 20.88 4.33
CA ASP A 50 -2.75 21.35 5.23
C ASP A 50 -2.35 22.80 4.87
N ALA A 51 -2.46 23.20 3.60
CA ALA A 51 -2.19 24.55 3.11
C ALA A 51 -3.41 25.50 3.13
N ASN A 52 -4.54 25.14 3.72
CA ASN A 52 -5.74 26.00 3.79
C ASN A 52 -5.43 27.38 4.43
N LEU A 53 -6.04 28.45 3.92
CA LEU A 53 -5.84 29.83 4.41
C LEU A 53 -6.38 30.12 5.82
N LYS A 54 -7.08 29.17 6.44
CA LYS A 54 -7.72 29.28 7.76
C LYS A 54 -8.67 30.48 7.90
N ASN A 55 -9.32 30.84 6.80
CA ASN A 55 -10.28 31.95 6.71
C ASN A 55 -11.75 31.51 6.92
N GLY A 56 -11.98 30.25 7.29
CA GLY A 56 -13.32 29.67 7.49
C GLY A 56 -13.98 29.13 6.22
N GLU A 57 -13.34 29.29 5.05
CA GLU A 57 -13.83 28.73 3.79
C GLU A 57 -13.19 27.35 3.51
N PRO A 58 -13.91 26.43 2.82
CA PRO A 58 -13.36 25.14 2.44
C PRO A 58 -12.17 25.25 1.50
N THR A 59 -11.23 24.31 1.60
CA THR A 59 -10.26 24.07 0.52
C THR A 59 -11.01 23.47 -0.66
N ARG A 60 -10.77 23.98 -1.88
CA ARG A 60 -11.37 23.44 -3.11
C ARG A 60 -10.30 22.85 -4.01
N ILE A 61 -10.53 21.64 -4.50
CA ILE A 61 -9.60 20.92 -5.39
C ILE A 61 -10.33 20.47 -6.63
N VAL A 62 -9.78 20.70 -7.81
CA VAL A 62 -10.37 20.31 -9.09
C VAL A 62 -9.43 19.39 -9.86
N PHE A 63 -9.90 18.18 -10.16
CA PHE A 63 -9.27 17.22 -11.06
C PHE A 63 -9.98 17.25 -12.41
N ARG A 64 -9.28 17.69 -13.46
CA ARG A 64 -9.86 17.80 -14.81
C ARG A 64 -8.89 17.37 -15.89
N THR A 65 -9.33 16.49 -16.77
CA THR A 65 -8.57 16.09 -17.95
C THR A 65 -8.79 17.06 -19.09
N PHE A 66 -7.75 17.22 -19.91
CA PHE A 66 -7.82 18.01 -21.14
C PHE A 66 -6.91 17.37 -22.19
N GLU A 67 -7.20 17.66 -23.46
CA GLU A 67 -6.34 17.23 -24.57
C GLU A 67 -5.55 18.40 -25.12
N ILE A 68 -4.26 18.16 -25.39
CA ILE A 68 -3.37 19.16 -25.98
C ILE A 68 -2.44 18.51 -27.00
N ALA A 69 -2.09 19.26 -28.04
CA ALA A 69 -1.04 18.84 -28.98
C ALA A 69 0.32 18.90 -28.26
N PRO A 70 1.18 17.87 -28.39
CA PRO A 70 2.52 17.90 -27.78
C PRO A 70 3.33 19.16 -28.11
N SER A 71 3.22 19.66 -29.35
CA SER A 71 3.88 20.88 -29.80
C SER A 71 3.41 22.17 -29.11
N ALA A 72 2.24 22.17 -28.47
CA ALA A 72 1.73 23.29 -27.68
C ALA A 72 2.24 23.27 -26.23
N ILE A 73 2.92 22.20 -25.79
CA ILE A 73 3.51 22.12 -24.46
C ILE A 73 4.89 22.80 -24.47
N PRO A 74 5.21 23.65 -23.47
CA PRO A 74 6.48 24.36 -23.42
C PRO A 74 7.70 23.41 -23.47
N GLY A 75 8.53 23.61 -24.50
CA GLY A 75 9.78 22.85 -24.68
C GLY A 75 9.61 21.36 -24.97
N PHE A 76 8.45 20.91 -25.44
CA PHE A 76 8.19 19.47 -25.59
C PHE A 76 9.18 18.75 -26.53
N ASP A 77 9.69 19.42 -27.57
CA ASP A 77 10.74 18.86 -28.45
C ASP A 77 11.98 18.42 -27.65
N ASP A 78 12.34 19.18 -26.61
CA ASP A 78 13.49 18.87 -25.76
C ASP A 78 13.21 17.64 -24.86
N LEU A 79 11.95 17.44 -24.44
CA LEU A 79 11.52 16.22 -23.75
C LEU A 79 11.53 15.01 -24.68
N GLU A 80 11.04 15.15 -25.90
CA GLU A 80 11.03 14.05 -26.89
C GLU A 80 12.47 13.60 -27.25
N ASP A 81 13.39 14.56 -27.41
CA ASP A 81 14.82 14.29 -27.57
C ASP A 81 15.39 13.53 -26.36
N ALA A 82 15.03 13.93 -25.13
CA ALA A 82 15.44 13.24 -23.92
C ALA A 82 14.88 11.81 -23.82
N PHE A 83 13.61 11.56 -24.21
CA PHE A 83 13.04 10.21 -24.28
C PHE A 83 13.78 9.34 -25.29
N SER A 84 14.10 9.89 -26.46
CA SER A 84 14.83 9.20 -27.53
C SER A 84 16.24 8.79 -27.07
N LYS A 85 16.97 9.71 -26.44
CA LYS A 85 18.31 9.44 -25.90
C LYS A 85 18.30 8.47 -24.72
N SER A 86 17.28 8.55 -23.89
CA SER A 86 17.09 7.59 -22.80
C SER A 86 16.83 6.19 -23.35
N LEU A 87 15.97 6.06 -24.36
CA LEU A 87 15.76 4.77 -25.04
C LEU A 87 17.07 4.22 -25.62
N GLU A 88 17.86 5.03 -26.31
CA GLU A 88 19.16 4.61 -26.86
C GLU A 88 20.13 4.15 -25.76
N TYR A 89 20.25 4.93 -24.69
CA TYR A 89 21.16 4.65 -23.58
C TYR A 89 20.85 3.30 -22.91
N TRP A 90 19.58 3.04 -22.62
CA TRP A 90 19.13 1.83 -21.93
C TRP A 90 18.91 0.64 -22.88
N SER A 91 18.95 0.85 -24.20
CA SER A 91 18.83 -0.22 -25.19
C SER A 91 19.97 -1.24 -25.13
N LYS A 92 21.09 -0.90 -24.50
CA LYS A 92 22.26 -1.78 -24.29
C LYS A 92 22.02 -2.86 -23.23
N GLN A 93 21.06 -2.67 -22.33
CA GLN A 93 20.80 -3.63 -21.25
C GLN A 93 19.92 -4.80 -21.69
N LYS A 94 20.03 -5.94 -20.99
CA LYS A 94 19.14 -7.09 -21.18
C LYS A 94 17.70 -6.79 -20.71
N SER A 95 17.55 -5.97 -19.66
CA SER A 95 16.24 -5.58 -19.13
C SER A 95 15.44 -4.77 -20.16
N THR A 96 14.15 -5.10 -20.30
CA THR A 96 13.23 -4.44 -21.24
C THR A 96 12.39 -3.35 -20.58
N LYS A 97 12.46 -3.18 -19.24
CA LYS A 97 11.58 -2.25 -18.50
C LYS A 97 11.75 -0.80 -18.95
N ALA A 98 12.99 -0.29 -18.95
CA ALA A 98 13.29 1.07 -19.40
C ALA A 98 12.98 1.26 -20.90
N LYS A 99 13.29 0.26 -21.74
CA LYS A 99 13.01 0.29 -23.18
C LYS A 99 11.51 0.42 -23.45
N SER A 100 10.70 -0.41 -22.79
CA SER A 100 9.24 -0.42 -22.95
C SER A 100 8.62 0.90 -22.48
N PHE A 101 9.14 1.47 -21.38
CA PHE A 101 8.72 2.78 -20.89
C PHE A 101 8.95 3.88 -21.93
N PHE A 102 10.19 4.06 -22.41
CA PHE A 102 10.50 5.13 -23.37
C PHE A 102 9.88 4.91 -24.75
N GLN A 103 9.70 3.66 -25.19
CA GLN A 103 8.93 3.36 -26.40
C GLN A 103 7.46 3.79 -26.27
N SER A 104 6.84 3.55 -25.11
CA SER A 104 5.47 3.97 -24.84
C SER A 104 5.36 5.49 -24.79
N ALA A 105 6.30 6.17 -24.13
CA ALA A 105 6.39 7.63 -24.13
C ALA A 105 6.54 8.19 -25.55
N LEU A 106 7.49 7.72 -26.35
CA LEU A 106 7.70 8.19 -27.73
C LEU A 106 6.50 7.90 -28.64
N LYS A 107 5.79 6.78 -28.43
CA LYS A 107 4.56 6.48 -29.16
C LYS A 107 3.47 7.50 -28.85
N LEU A 108 3.33 7.90 -27.58
CA LEU A 108 2.36 8.90 -27.15
C LEU A 108 2.76 10.32 -27.60
N ALA A 109 4.05 10.65 -27.55
CA ALA A 109 4.60 11.94 -28.00
C ALA A 109 4.32 12.24 -29.48
N LYS A 110 4.18 11.20 -30.31
CA LYS A 110 3.88 11.32 -31.74
C LYS A 110 2.38 11.41 -32.07
N GLN A 111 1.52 11.29 -31.07
CA GLN A 111 0.09 11.47 -31.28
C GLN A 111 -0.24 12.95 -31.54
N PRO A 112 -1.25 13.25 -32.38
CA PRO A 112 -1.65 14.63 -32.65
C PRO A 112 -2.15 15.35 -31.38
N LYS A 113 -2.68 14.59 -30.42
CA LYS A 113 -3.08 15.06 -29.10
C LYS A 113 -2.72 14.03 -28.04
N ILE A 114 -2.46 14.52 -26.84
CA ILE A 114 -2.28 13.70 -25.64
C ILE A 114 -3.26 14.15 -24.56
N THR A 115 -3.67 13.21 -23.71
CA THR A 115 -4.46 13.52 -22.52
C THR A 115 -3.54 13.96 -21.39
N CYS A 116 -3.88 15.06 -20.73
CA CYS A 116 -3.24 15.55 -19.53
C CYS A 116 -4.27 15.65 -18.40
N LEU A 117 -3.80 15.63 -17.15
CA LEU A 117 -4.62 15.89 -15.97
C LEU A 117 -4.18 17.21 -15.35
N ARG A 118 -5.08 18.17 -15.26
CA ARG A 118 -4.96 19.38 -14.46
C ARG A 118 -5.53 19.10 -13.07
N ILE A 119 -4.76 19.44 -12.06
CA ILE A 119 -5.16 19.43 -10.66
C ILE A 119 -4.98 20.86 -10.15
N SER A 120 -6.05 21.48 -9.67
CA SER A 120 -6.02 22.88 -9.25
C SER A 120 -6.58 22.99 -7.84
N ASP A 121 -5.79 23.49 -6.89
CA ASP A 121 -6.31 23.86 -5.58
C ASP A 121 -6.56 25.36 -5.45
N THR A 122 -7.56 25.74 -4.66
CA THR A 122 -7.86 27.14 -4.33
C THR A 122 -8.22 27.25 -2.86
N ASN A 123 -8.16 28.47 -2.34
CA ASN A 123 -8.28 28.76 -0.91
C ASN A 123 -7.14 28.11 -0.08
N THR A 124 -5.96 28.02 -0.70
CA THR A 124 -4.72 27.56 -0.06
C THR A 124 -3.67 28.66 -0.09
N THR A 125 -2.59 28.53 0.68
CA THR A 125 -1.45 29.46 0.65
C THR A 125 -0.69 29.45 -0.68
N GLY A 126 -0.98 28.51 -1.58
CA GLY A 126 -0.07 28.18 -2.69
C GLY A 126 1.27 27.66 -2.18
N LEU A 127 2.25 27.58 -3.08
CA LEU A 127 3.61 27.13 -2.77
C LEU A 127 4.53 28.33 -2.53
N LEU A 128 4.73 28.67 -1.26
CA LEU A 128 5.61 29.75 -0.82
C LEU A 128 7.09 29.50 -1.16
N GLY A 129 7.84 30.59 -1.28
CA GLY A 129 9.30 30.59 -1.39
C GLY A 129 9.82 30.10 -2.74
N SER A 130 9.14 30.41 -3.84
CA SER A 130 9.64 30.13 -5.21
C SER A 130 10.90 30.91 -5.57
N ASP A 131 11.15 32.03 -4.88
CA ASP A 131 12.35 32.85 -5.02
C ASP A 131 13.51 32.40 -4.11
N GLU A 132 13.25 31.46 -3.21
CA GLU A 132 14.25 30.94 -2.27
C GLU A 132 15.06 29.80 -2.90
N GLU A 133 16.34 29.71 -2.55
CA GLU A 133 17.27 28.71 -3.10
C GLU A 133 17.10 27.34 -2.42
N TYR A 134 16.82 27.32 -1.12
CA TYR A 134 16.70 26.11 -0.31
C TYR A 134 15.65 26.28 0.80
N ASN A 135 15.16 25.14 1.32
CA ASN A 135 14.24 25.07 2.47
C ASN A 135 12.88 25.80 2.34
N SER A 136 12.39 25.97 1.12
CA SER A 136 11.02 26.47 0.87
C SER A 136 10.05 25.33 0.50
N PRO A 137 8.73 25.50 0.72
CA PRO A 137 7.72 24.58 0.18
C PRO A 137 7.88 24.32 -1.32
N TRP A 138 8.15 25.36 -2.11
CA TRP A 138 8.43 25.23 -3.55
C TRP A 138 9.65 24.36 -3.84
N CYS A 139 10.80 24.65 -3.21
CA CYS A 139 12.04 23.92 -3.43
C CYS A 139 11.93 22.46 -2.99
N ASN A 140 11.22 22.21 -1.88
CA ASN A 140 10.97 20.86 -1.35
C ASN A 140 10.16 19.98 -2.29
N LEU A 141 9.21 20.56 -3.03
CA LEU A 141 8.40 19.86 -4.03
C LEU A 141 9.20 19.60 -5.32
N THR A 142 9.90 20.62 -5.81
CA THR A 142 10.51 20.62 -7.15
C THR A 142 11.92 20.04 -7.19
N LYS A 143 12.78 20.40 -6.23
CA LYS A 143 14.24 20.15 -6.29
C LYS A 143 14.75 19.20 -5.21
N SER A 144 14.21 19.25 -4.00
CA SER A 144 14.71 18.41 -2.90
C SER A 144 14.43 16.93 -3.16
N GLN A 145 15.33 16.04 -2.74
CA GLN A 145 15.11 14.59 -2.61
C GLN A 145 15.72 14.14 -1.28
N GLY A 146 14.95 13.44 -0.44
CA GLY A 146 15.43 12.95 0.86
C GLY A 146 15.76 14.03 1.91
N ALA A 147 15.53 15.32 1.63
CA ALA A 147 15.66 16.38 2.62
C ALA A 147 14.41 16.42 3.51
N SER A 148 14.57 16.03 4.78
CA SER A 148 13.56 16.11 5.82
C SER A 148 13.86 17.28 6.76
N ASP A 149 13.86 18.51 6.24
CA ASP A 149 13.90 19.71 7.07
C ASP A 149 12.49 20.28 7.21
N LYS A 150 11.73 19.78 8.18
CA LYS A 150 10.47 20.42 8.62
C LYS A 150 10.27 20.24 10.12
N SER A 151 10.85 21.15 10.91
CA SER A 151 10.43 21.43 12.28
C SER A 151 9.18 22.33 12.25
N GLY A 152 7.98 21.72 12.22
CA GLY A 152 6.72 22.48 12.32
C GLY A 152 5.48 21.73 11.82
N SER A 153 4.30 22.24 12.17
CA SER A 153 2.96 21.64 11.99
C SER A 153 2.48 21.45 10.54
N HIS A 154 3.27 21.78 9.50
CA HIS A 154 2.81 21.84 8.09
C HIS A 154 3.68 21.07 7.05
N GLY A 155 3.78 19.74 7.14
CA GLY A 155 4.26 18.94 5.99
C GLY A 155 4.51 17.46 6.25
N GLY A 156 4.28 16.63 5.21
CA GLY A 156 4.58 15.20 5.20
C GLY A 156 6.07 14.89 5.42
N SER A 157 6.35 13.88 6.24
CA SER A 157 7.63 13.63 6.91
C SER A 157 8.75 13.03 6.03
N PHE A 158 8.41 12.52 4.84
CA PHE A 158 9.32 11.67 4.05
C PHE A 158 9.60 12.16 2.64
N GLY A 159 8.88 13.19 2.17
CA GLY A 159 9.06 13.76 0.84
C GLY A 159 8.84 12.78 -0.31
N ILE A 160 8.24 11.59 -0.07
CA ILE A 160 7.91 10.62 -1.11
C ILE A 160 6.55 10.91 -1.77
N GLY A 161 5.62 11.54 -1.06
CA GLY A 161 4.28 11.81 -1.57
C GLY A 161 4.26 12.55 -2.91
N LYS A 162 5.21 13.48 -3.09
CA LYS A 162 5.43 14.22 -4.35
C LYS A 162 5.63 13.36 -5.60
N PHE A 163 5.93 12.07 -5.48
CA PHE A 163 6.06 11.16 -6.62
C PHE A 163 4.70 10.68 -7.16
N ALA A 164 3.59 10.84 -6.42
CA ALA A 164 2.27 10.35 -6.82
C ALA A 164 1.77 10.91 -8.18
N PRO A 165 1.92 12.22 -8.49
CA PRO A 165 1.60 12.75 -9.82
C PRO A 165 2.41 12.12 -10.95
N TYR A 166 3.67 11.75 -10.69
CA TYR A 166 4.56 11.14 -11.69
C TYR A 166 4.18 9.68 -12.00
N ALA A 167 3.63 8.94 -11.02
CA ALA A 167 3.09 7.61 -11.25
C ALA A 167 1.85 7.63 -12.18
N CYS A 168 1.15 8.77 -12.22
CA CYS A 168 0.01 9.02 -13.09
C CYS A 168 0.39 9.57 -14.48
N SER A 169 1.68 9.60 -14.83
CA SER A 169 2.21 10.18 -16.07
C SER A 169 2.99 9.14 -16.87
N VAL A 170 2.58 8.91 -18.13
CA VAL A 170 3.37 8.11 -19.10
C VAL A 170 4.77 8.73 -19.31
N PHE A 171 4.87 10.06 -19.20
CA PHE A 171 6.11 10.79 -19.39
C PHE A 171 6.94 10.97 -18.11
N ARG A 172 6.42 10.59 -16.93
CA ARG A 172 6.94 11.01 -15.61
C ARG A 172 7.28 12.51 -15.60
N THR A 173 6.39 13.33 -16.13
CA THR A 173 6.60 14.77 -16.30
C THR A 173 5.40 15.56 -15.80
N VAL A 174 5.67 16.57 -14.99
CA VAL A 174 4.65 17.40 -14.33
C VAL A 174 5.07 18.87 -14.43
N PHE A 175 4.10 19.76 -14.69
CA PHE A 175 4.30 21.21 -14.51
C PHE A 175 3.58 21.68 -13.25
N TYR A 176 4.28 22.45 -12.43
CA TYR A 176 3.72 23.17 -11.29
C TYR A 176 3.61 24.65 -11.65
N SER A 177 2.48 25.28 -11.31
CA SER A 177 2.23 26.71 -11.44
C SER A 177 1.54 27.19 -10.18
N THR A 178 2.06 28.20 -9.51
CA THR A 178 1.50 28.71 -8.26
C THR A 178 1.28 30.21 -8.31
N LEU A 179 0.24 30.66 -7.61
CA LEU A 179 0.13 32.01 -7.08
C LEU A 179 0.02 31.84 -5.57
N ASP A 180 1.03 32.25 -4.83
CA ASP A 180 1.01 32.11 -3.39
C ASP A 180 0.22 33.22 -2.69
N SER A 181 0.00 33.07 -1.39
CA SER A 181 -0.73 34.05 -0.57
C SER A 181 0.00 35.38 -0.40
N GLU A 182 1.27 35.47 -0.77
CA GLU A 182 2.06 36.71 -0.80
C GLU A 182 1.98 37.41 -2.17
N GLY A 183 1.28 36.81 -3.13
CA GLY A 183 1.13 37.33 -4.49
C GLY A 183 2.31 37.01 -5.42
N VAL A 184 3.21 36.11 -5.01
CA VAL A 184 4.32 35.66 -5.84
C VAL A 184 3.84 34.55 -6.77
N ALA A 185 4.14 34.71 -8.05
CA ALA A 185 3.77 33.76 -9.09
C ALA A 185 5.01 33.04 -9.62
N ALA A 186 4.92 31.73 -9.74
CA ALA A 186 6.00 30.92 -10.30
C ALA A 186 5.49 29.67 -11.02
N TYR A 187 6.21 29.23 -12.06
CA TYR A 187 6.02 27.93 -12.66
C TYR A 187 7.33 27.20 -12.96
N GLN A 188 7.29 25.86 -12.96
CA GLN A 188 8.41 25.01 -13.36
C GLN A 188 7.90 23.64 -13.83
N GLY A 189 8.47 23.14 -14.93
CA GLY A 189 8.30 21.75 -15.35
C GLY A 189 9.37 20.87 -14.69
N VAL A 190 9.00 19.68 -14.25
CA VAL A 190 9.90 18.68 -13.69
C VAL A 190 9.66 17.34 -14.38
N ALA A 191 10.72 16.75 -14.93
CA ALA A 191 10.70 15.44 -15.57
C ALA A 191 11.61 14.49 -14.79
N ARG A 192 11.09 13.34 -14.35
CA ARG A 192 11.84 12.33 -13.58
C ARG A 192 12.13 11.11 -14.45
N LEU A 193 13.18 11.22 -15.26
CA LEU A 193 13.62 10.18 -16.18
C LEU A 193 14.81 9.40 -15.62
N THR A 194 15.44 8.59 -16.46
CA THR A 194 16.68 7.86 -16.17
C THR A 194 17.89 8.65 -16.65
N SER A 195 19.08 8.35 -16.14
CA SER A 195 20.33 8.86 -16.73
C SER A 195 20.42 8.51 -18.22
N PHE A 196 20.86 9.48 -19.04
CA PHE A 196 21.11 9.32 -20.47
C PHE A 196 22.29 10.19 -20.91
N LYS A 197 22.73 10.05 -22.17
CA LYS A 197 23.78 10.90 -22.74
C LYS A 197 23.19 12.16 -23.37
N ASP A 198 23.60 13.33 -22.89
CA ASP A 198 23.15 14.61 -23.43
C ASP A 198 23.81 14.95 -24.79
N LYS A 199 23.52 16.15 -25.33
CA LYS A 199 24.11 16.61 -26.61
C LYS A 199 25.63 16.77 -26.57
N LYS A 200 26.23 16.91 -25.37
CA LYS A 200 27.67 17.06 -25.15
C LYS A 200 28.36 15.71 -24.86
N GLY A 201 27.61 14.61 -24.75
CA GLY A 201 28.12 13.29 -24.38
C GLY A 201 28.30 13.10 -22.86
N GLU A 202 27.80 14.02 -22.05
CA GLU A 202 27.80 13.92 -20.59
C GLU A 202 26.64 13.02 -20.14
N THR A 203 26.85 12.26 -19.06
CA THR A 203 25.77 11.46 -18.47
C THR A 203 24.92 12.37 -17.60
N THR A 204 23.60 12.38 -17.78
CA THR A 204 22.68 13.20 -16.99
C THR A 204 22.28 12.53 -15.67
N GLN A 205 21.77 13.33 -14.73
CA GLN A 205 21.14 12.83 -13.51
C GLN A 205 19.75 12.20 -13.76
N GLY A 206 19.24 12.26 -14.99
CA GLY A 206 17.90 11.78 -15.36
C GLY A 206 16.75 12.74 -15.01
N THR A 207 16.83 13.43 -13.87
CA THR A 207 15.85 14.49 -13.55
C THR A 207 16.14 15.76 -14.37
N GLY A 208 15.12 16.29 -15.05
CA GLY A 208 15.20 17.52 -15.82
C GLY A 208 14.23 18.59 -15.31
N PHE A 209 14.54 19.85 -15.63
CA PHE A 209 13.77 21.01 -15.22
C PHE A 209 13.48 21.92 -16.40
N TYR A 210 12.21 22.28 -16.61
CA TYR A 210 11.83 23.37 -17.51
C TYR A 210 11.73 24.67 -16.73
N GLY A 211 12.53 25.66 -17.10
CA GLY A 211 12.50 26.95 -16.45
C GLY A 211 13.52 27.92 -16.98
N ALA A 212 13.90 28.87 -16.14
CA ALA A 212 14.95 29.84 -16.39
C ALA A 212 16.34 29.26 -16.09
N ASP A 213 17.37 30.10 -16.26
CA ASP A 213 18.77 29.74 -16.01
C ASP A 213 18.98 29.08 -14.64
N LYS A 214 19.96 28.18 -14.57
CA LYS A 214 20.28 27.39 -13.37
C LYS A 214 19.09 26.59 -12.81
N ASN A 215 18.16 26.18 -13.67
CA ASN A 215 16.92 25.49 -13.26
C ASN A 215 16.08 26.32 -12.28
N ALA A 216 16.12 27.65 -12.39
CA ALA A 216 15.24 28.51 -11.62
C ALA A 216 13.80 28.40 -12.15
N PRO A 217 12.78 28.55 -11.29
CA PRO A 217 11.41 28.67 -11.76
C PRO A 217 11.25 29.97 -12.58
N VAL A 218 10.22 30.00 -13.41
CA VAL A 218 9.85 31.21 -14.14
C VAL A 218 8.89 32.03 -13.29
N LYS A 219 9.19 33.32 -13.08
CA LYS A 219 8.44 34.23 -12.19
C LYS A 219 7.13 34.76 -12.82
N GLN A 220 6.23 33.85 -13.18
CA GLN A 220 4.87 34.13 -13.63
C GLN A 220 4.02 32.87 -13.46
N GLN A 221 2.72 32.96 -13.70
CA GLN A 221 1.85 31.79 -13.80
C GLN A 221 1.83 31.23 -15.23
N ILE A 222 1.51 29.95 -15.36
CA ILE A 222 1.19 29.33 -16.65
C ILE A 222 -0.07 28.48 -16.52
N SER A 223 -0.83 28.38 -17.61
CA SER A 223 -1.80 27.32 -17.79
C SER A 223 -1.45 26.51 -19.03
N ILE A 224 -1.33 25.19 -18.85
CA ILE A 224 -1.17 24.26 -19.97
C ILE A 224 -2.53 23.83 -20.52
N ASP A 225 -3.57 23.87 -19.67
CA ASP A 225 -4.95 23.65 -20.09
C ASP A 225 -5.49 24.91 -20.80
N PRO A 226 -5.77 24.85 -22.12
CA PRO A 226 -6.22 26.02 -22.88
C PRO A 226 -7.59 26.55 -22.42
N SER A 227 -8.37 25.73 -21.72
CA SER A 227 -9.70 26.09 -21.22
C SER A 227 -9.69 26.73 -19.84
N TYR A 228 -8.51 26.88 -19.23
CA TYR A 228 -8.38 27.36 -17.86
C TYR A 228 -7.29 28.41 -17.70
N SER A 229 -7.56 29.33 -16.79
CA SER A 229 -6.58 30.20 -16.15
C SER A 229 -6.97 30.35 -14.69
N ARG A 230 -5.98 30.33 -13.79
CA ARG A 230 -6.20 30.73 -12.41
C ARG A 230 -6.65 32.20 -12.39
N GLU A 231 -7.67 32.49 -11.59
CA GLU A 231 -8.18 33.85 -11.41
C GLU A 231 -7.16 34.70 -10.65
N ALA A 232 -7.07 35.98 -11.02
CA ALA A 232 -6.20 36.93 -10.35
C ALA A 232 -6.59 37.07 -8.87
N GLY A 233 -5.61 37.02 -7.98
CA GLY A 233 -5.81 37.14 -6.53
C GLY A 233 -6.35 35.89 -5.84
N LYS A 234 -6.58 34.78 -6.56
CA LYS A 234 -6.96 33.50 -5.96
C LYS A 234 -5.73 32.62 -5.76
N SER A 235 -5.15 32.64 -4.55
CA SER A 235 -3.97 31.84 -4.23
C SER A 235 -4.23 30.33 -4.34
N GLY A 236 -3.17 29.60 -4.70
CA GLY A 236 -3.13 28.15 -4.81
C GLY A 236 -2.17 27.67 -5.90
N THR A 237 -2.26 26.38 -6.21
CA THR A 237 -1.33 25.66 -7.07
C THR A 237 -2.06 24.83 -8.11
N ASP A 238 -1.60 24.95 -9.34
CA ASP A 238 -1.98 24.12 -10.47
C ASP A 238 -0.87 23.11 -10.77
N ILE A 239 -1.26 21.86 -10.95
CA ILE A 239 -0.38 20.73 -11.30
C ILE A 239 -0.89 20.15 -12.61
N PHE A 240 -0.05 20.14 -13.64
CA PHE A 240 -0.36 19.56 -14.93
C PHE A 240 0.46 18.28 -15.12
N VAL A 241 -0.21 17.13 -14.99
CA VAL A 241 0.36 15.81 -15.21
C VAL A 241 0.31 15.51 -16.71
N LEU A 242 1.48 15.43 -17.36
CA LEU A 242 1.54 15.24 -18.81
C LEU A 242 1.40 13.77 -19.18
N GLY A 243 0.59 13.46 -20.21
CA GLY A 243 0.36 12.08 -20.63
C GLY A 243 -0.29 11.26 -19.52
N PHE A 244 -1.42 11.75 -19.01
CA PHE A 244 -2.15 11.10 -17.93
C PHE A 244 -2.57 9.68 -18.32
N ASN A 245 -2.27 8.69 -17.47
CA ASN A 245 -2.46 7.26 -17.73
C ASN A 245 -3.62 6.64 -16.93
N GLY A 246 -4.62 7.44 -16.56
CA GLY A 246 -5.81 6.95 -15.85
C GLY A 246 -6.53 5.82 -16.60
N SER A 247 -7.11 4.88 -15.83
CA SER A 247 -8.01 3.85 -16.33
C SER A 247 -9.29 4.47 -16.93
N LYS A 248 -10.15 3.68 -17.58
CA LYS A 248 -11.47 4.21 -18.03
C LYS A 248 -12.34 4.65 -16.85
N ASP A 249 -12.19 4.00 -15.70
CA ASP A 249 -12.97 4.23 -14.49
C ASP A 249 -12.28 5.21 -13.52
N TRP A 250 -11.23 5.89 -13.96
CA TRP A 250 -10.40 6.73 -13.07
C TRP A 250 -11.20 7.79 -12.30
N LYS A 251 -12.30 8.30 -12.89
CA LYS A 251 -13.19 9.25 -12.22
C LYS A 251 -13.80 8.62 -10.96
N HIS A 252 -14.35 7.42 -11.11
CA HIS A 252 -14.95 6.67 -10.01
C HIS A 252 -13.89 6.23 -8.99
N ASP A 253 -12.72 5.80 -9.46
CA ASP A 253 -11.58 5.47 -8.60
C ASP A 253 -11.12 6.70 -7.79
N MET A 254 -11.11 7.90 -8.39
CA MET A 254 -10.75 9.16 -7.75
C MET A 254 -11.80 9.57 -6.71
N VAL A 255 -13.09 9.57 -7.06
CA VAL A 255 -14.19 9.88 -6.12
C VAL A 255 -14.16 8.92 -4.94
N ALA A 256 -14.04 7.61 -5.19
CA ALA A 256 -13.93 6.61 -4.14
C ALA A 256 -12.72 6.83 -3.24
N SER A 257 -11.57 7.17 -3.82
CA SER A 257 -10.34 7.45 -3.06
C SER A 257 -10.44 8.70 -2.19
N VAL A 258 -11.10 9.75 -2.68
CA VAL A 258 -11.37 10.96 -1.90
C VAL A 258 -12.31 10.65 -0.73
N LEU A 259 -13.39 9.89 -0.96
CA LEU A 259 -14.33 9.52 0.09
C LEU A 259 -13.69 8.56 1.12
N ASP A 260 -12.96 7.53 0.70
CA ASP A 260 -12.24 6.63 1.60
C ASP A 260 -11.25 7.40 2.50
N GLY A 261 -10.56 8.41 1.95
CA GLY A 261 -9.53 9.16 2.67
C GLY A 261 -9.99 10.40 3.44
N PHE A 262 -11.04 11.09 2.98
CA PHE A 262 -11.39 12.45 3.41
C PHE A 262 -12.89 12.66 3.63
N LEU A 263 -13.67 11.58 3.79
CA LEU A 263 -15.11 11.67 4.08
C LEU A 263 -15.42 12.68 5.19
N TYR A 264 -14.66 12.65 6.29
CA TYR A 264 -14.89 13.55 7.42
C TYR A 264 -14.63 15.01 7.05
N ALA A 265 -13.56 15.32 6.30
CA ALA A 265 -13.27 16.67 5.85
C ALA A 265 -14.39 17.23 4.95
N VAL A 266 -14.95 16.40 4.07
CA VAL A 266 -16.10 16.79 3.22
C VAL A 266 -17.36 16.97 4.06
N TYR A 267 -17.63 16.04 4.99
CA TYR A 267 -18.77 16.10 5.90
C TYR A 267 -18.75 17.34 6.82
N ALA A 268 -17.54 17.74 7.25
CA ALA A 268 -17.30 18.93 8.06
C ALA A 268 -17.24 20.24 7.23
N GLU A 269 -17.46 20.17 5.92
CA GLU A 269 -17.42 21.34 5.01
C GLU A 269 -16.04 22.02 4.96
N GLU A 270 -14.97 21.29 5.27
CA GLU A 270 -13.59 21.78 5.17
C GLU A 270 -12.97 21.53 3.79
N LEU A 271 -13.53 20.57 3.04
CA LEU A 271 -13.03 20.15 1.73
C LEU A 271 -14.17 20.01 0.72
N ILE A 272 -13.98 20.59 -0.46
CA ILE A 272 -14.79 20.34 -1.65
C ILE A 272 -13.86 19.85 -2.77
N VAL A 273 -14.22 18.75 -3.43
CA VAL A 273 -13.43 18.21 -4.53
C VAL A 273 -14.30 18.07 -5.77
N GLU A 274 -13.80 18.52 -6.92
CA GLU A 274 -14.46 18.34 -8.20
C GLU A 274 -13.63 17.37 -9.05
N VAL A 275 -14.26 16.30 -9.54
CA VAL A 275 -13.65 15.31 -10.43
C VAL A 275 -14.44 15.31 -11.73
N GLU A 276 -13.89 15.96 -12.75
CA GLU A 276 -14.59 16.23 -14.01
C GLU A 276 -15.93 16.96 -13.80
N ASP A 277 -17.02 16.22 -13.91
CA ASP A 277 -18.41 16.64 -13.77
C ASP A 277 -19.01 16.30 -12.40
N ILE A 278 -18.27 15.60 -11.54
CA ILE A 278 -18.72 15.14 -10.23
C ILE A 278 -18.20 16.09 -9.14
N VAL A 279 -19.11 16.71 -8.39
CA VAL A 279 -18.77 17.55 -7.23
C VAL A 279 -18.94 16.73 -5.95
N ILE A 280 -17.88 16.63 -5.16
CA ILE A 280 -17.83 15.99 -3.84
C ILE A 280 -17.91 17.10 -2.80
N SER A 281 -19.06 17.18 -2.15
CA SER A 281 -19.45 18.19 -1.16
C SER A 281 -20.40 17.55 -0.17
N LYS A 282 -20.65 18.20 0.97
CA LYS A 282 -21.57 17.68 1.98
C LYS A 282 -22.96 17.37 1.41
N GLU A 283 -23.43 18.21 0.49
CA GLU A 283 -24.74 18.09 -0.16
C GLU A 283 -24.82 16.87 -1.08
N THR A 284 -23.70 16.51 -1.73
CA THR A 284 -23.65 15.40 -2.69
C THR A 284 -23.21 14.07 -2.06
N LEU A 285 -22.73 14.08 -0.81
CA LEU A 285 -22.33 12.86 -0.07
C LEU A 285 -23.39 11.73 -0.08
N PRO A 286 -24.70 11.97 0.18
CA PRO A 286 -25.68 10.88 0.22
C PRO A 286 -25.75 10.07 -1.09
N GLU A 287 -25.71 10.78 -2.22
CA GLU A 287 -25.75 10.18 -3.55
C GLU A 287 -24.42 9.51 -3.91
N LEU A 288 -23.29 10.19 -3.65
CA LEU A 288 -21.97 9.68 -4.00
C LEU A 288 -21.59 8.43 -3.22
N VAL A 289 -21.88 8.39 -1.93
CA VAL A 289 -21.63 7.22 -1.08
C VAL A 289 -22.39 5.99 -1.59
N THR A 290 -23.63 6.18 -2.04
CA THR A 290 -24.45 5.09 -2.57
C THR A 290 -23.99 4.66 -3.96
N SER A 291 -23.79 5.62 -4.87
CA SER A 291 -23.44 5.35 -6.28
C SER A 291 -22.03 4.79 -6.45
N HIS A 292 -21.08 5.17 -5.59
CA HIS A 292 -19.68 4.74 -5.68
C HIS A 292 -19.33 3.59 -4.72
N LYS A 293 -20.31 3.01 -4.02
CA LYS A 293 -20.10 1.90 -3.07
C LYS A 293 -19.31 0.72 -3.66
N ALA A 294 -19.50 0.41 -4.93
CA ALA A 294 -18.77 -0.66 -5.61
C ALA A 294 -17.28 -0.37 -5.87
N TYR A 295 -16.88 0.90 -5.81
CA TYR A 295 -15.52 1.36 -6.04
C TYR A 295 -14.73 1.59 -4.74
N PHE A 296 -15.40 1.59 -3.58
CA PHE A 296 -14.70 1.72 -2.30
C PHE A 296 -13.74 0.55 -2.08
N SER A 297 -12.55 0.91 -1.63
CA SER A 297 -11.52 -0.02 -1.21
C SER A 297 -11.55 -0.26 0.30
N GLU A 298 -12.22 0.63 1.03
CA GLU A 298 -12.37 0.64 2.48
C GLU A 298 -13.87 0.78 2.83
N TYR A 299 -14.22 1.43 3.95
CA TYR A 299 -15.57 1.40 4.55
C TYR A 299 -16.24 2.78 4.60
N ALA A 300 -16.01 3.64 3.60
CA ALA A 300 -16.56 5.01 3.57
C ALA A 300 -18.09 5.05 3.74
N ASP A 301 -18.81 4.06 3.21
CA ASP A 301 -20.27 3.96 3.34
C ASP A 301 -20.75 3.67 4.77
N GLU A 302 -20.01 2.87 5.52
CA GLU A 302 -20.31 2.61 6.94
C GLU A 302 -20.01 3.85 7.79
N TYR A 303 -18.88 4.50 7.54
CA TYR A 303 -18.52 5.72 8.26
C TYR A 303 -19.47 6.88 7.95
N TYR A 304 -20.01 6.95 6.74
CA TYR A 304 -21.04 7.93 6.41
C TYR A 304 -22.34 7.68 7.17
N GLN A 305 -22.77 6.42 7.30
CA GLN A 305 -23.92 6.04 8.13
C GLN A 305 -23.71 6.45 9.59
N VAL A 306 -22.54 6.16 10.16
CA VAL A 306 -22.17 6.59 11.53
C VAL A 306 -22.25 8.11 11.69
N LEU A 307 -21.73 8.87 10.71
CA LEU A 307 -21.70 10.34 10.78
C LEU A 307 -23.07 10.98 10.63
N THR A 308 -24.02 10.34 9.94
CA THR A 308 -25.33 10.92 9.61
C THR A 308 -26.49 10.35 10.43
N ALA A 309 -26.28 9.23 11.13
CA ALA A 309 -27.25 8.67 12.05
C ALA A 309 -27.59 9.66 13.18
N ASP A 310 -28.81 9.51 13.72
CA ASP A 310 -29.26 10.23 14.91
C ASP A 310 -28.43 9.84 16.16
N GLU A 311 -28.50 10.65 17.21
CA GLU A 311 -27.71 10.44 18.44
C GLU A 311 -28.09 9.16 19.20
N GLN A 312 -29.32 8.64 18.99
CA GLN A 312 -29.75 7.40 19.64
C GLN A 312 -29.07 6.18 18.98
N LYS A 313 -29.02 6.16 17.65
CA LYS A 313 -28.37 5.08 16.88
C LYS A 313 -26.86 5.21 16.83
N SER A 314 -26.36 6.45 16.79
CA SER A 314 -24.93 6.71 16.79
C SER A 314 -24.54 7.78 17.81
N PRO A 315 -24.39 7.38 19.10
CA PRO A 315 -24.01 8.30 20.15
C PRO A 315 -22.58 8.82 20.01
N THR A 316 -22.38 10.02 20.53
CA THR A 316 -21.12 10.77 20.52
C THR A 316 -20.46 10.74 21.90
N TYR A 317 -19.23 10.25 21.95
CA TYR A 317 -18.42 10.18 23.17
C TYR A 317 -17.20 11.09 23.05
N THR A 318 -16.85 11.78 24.12
CA THR A 318 -15.66 12.66 24.15
C THR A 318 -14.74 12.32 25.30
N LYS A 319 -13.42 12.39 25.07
CA LYS A 319 -12.42 12.15 26.13
C LYS A 319 -11.12 12.90 25.86
N ASP A 320 -10.49 13.39 26.93
CA ASP A 320 -9.12 13.86 26.87
C ASP A 320 -8.12 12.70 27.02
N ILE A 321 -7.16 12.63 26.09
CA ILE A 321 -6.07 11.65 26.13
C ILE A 321 -4.90 12.26 26.89
N GLY A 322 -4.91 12.05 28.21
CA GLY A 322 -3.92 12.65 29.11
C GLY A 322 -3.95 14.17 29.01
N THR A 323 -2.79 14.79 28.82
CA THR A 323 -2.63 16.24 28.60
C THR A 323 -2.43 16.61 27.12
N MET A 324 -2.56 15.64 26.21
CA MET A 324 -2.29 15.82 24.77
C MET A 324 -3.50 16.35 24.00
N GLY A 325 -4.72 16.13 24.52
CA GLY A 325 -5.93 16.80 24.07
C GLY A 325 -7.12 15.87 23.81
N LYS A 326 -8.20 16.49 23.36
CA LYS A 326 -9.51 15.88 23.19
C LYS A 326 -9.61 15.01 21.94
N VAL A 327 -10.36 13.92 22.07
CA VAL A 327 -10.87 13.10 20.96
C VAL A 327 -12.38 12.96 21.07
N THR A 328 -13.04 12.82 19.92
CA THR A 328 -14.48 12.62 19.81
C THR A 328 -14.75 11.38 18.98
N LEU A 329 -15.61 10.51 19.47
CA LEU A 329 -15.94 9.21 18.89
C LEU A 329 -17.44 9.14 18.63
N ARG A 330 -17.85 8.89 17.38
CA ARG A 330 -19.18 8.36 17.09
C ARG A 330 -19.08 6.87 16.81
N LEU A 331 -19.99 6.09 17.37
CA LEU A 331 -20.06 4.64 17.21
C LEU A 331 -21.48 4.23 16.86
N MET A 332 -21.63 3.16 16.07
CA MET A 332 -22.93 2.59 15.72
C MET A 332 -22.79 1.08 15.61
N ILE A 333 -23.73 0.35 16.21
CA ILE A 333 -23.88 -1.11 16.06
C ILE A 333 -24.94 -1.34 14.99
N GLN A 334 -24.59 -2.09 13.95
CA GLN A 334 -25.51 -2.44 12.88
C GLN A 334 -25.06 -3.75 12.23
N PRO A 335 -26.00 -4.63 11.81
CA PRO A 335 -25.65 -5.81 11.03
C PRO A 335 -24.75 -5.49 9.84
N ASP A 336 -23.88 -6.43 9.49
CA ASP A 336 -22.93 -6.37 8.38
C ASP A 336 -21.78 -5.35 8.47
N PHE A 337 -21.73 -4.50 9.51
CA PHE A 337 -20.60 -3.59 9.70
C PHE A 337 -19.27 -4.31 9.95
N HIS A 338 -18.18 -3.75 9.42
CA HIS A 338 -16.88 -4.43 9.35
C HIS A 338 -16.05 -4.43 10.64
N ARG A 339 -16.60 -3.93 11.76
CA ARG A 339 -15.96 -3.94 13.10
C ARG A 339 -14.72 -3.05 13.15
N ARG A 340 -14.82 -1.86 12.56
CA ARG A 340 -13.71 -0.91 12.39
C ARG A 340 -14.09 0.49 12.85
N VAL A 341 -13.10 1.22 13.35
CA VAL A 341 -13.19 2.67 13.60
C VAL A 341 -12.25 3.40 12.66
N ALA A 342 -12.77 4.34 11.88
CA ALA A 342 -11.98 5.31 11.13
C ALA A 342 -11.24 6.21 12.12
N MET A 343 -9.91 6.22 12.05
CA MET A 343 -9.06 7.11 12.86
C MET A 343 -8.77 8.37 12.04
N VAL A 344 -9.39 9.49 12.41
CA VAL A 344 -9.38 10.73 11.62
C VAL A 344 -8.58 11.81 12.36
N ARG A 345 -7.59 12.39 11.68
CA ARG A 345 -6.79 13.50 12.23
C ARG A 345 -7.56 14.82 12.16
N ARG A 346 -7.04 15.87 12.79
CA ARG A 346 -7.68 17.19 12.85
C ARG A 346 -8.04 17.77 11.48
N THR A 347 -7.21 17.54 10.46
CA THR A 347 -7.48 18.01 9.08
C THR A 347 -8.51 17.16 8.32
N GLY A 348 -9.25 16.29 9.01
CA GLY A 348 -10.33 15.48 8.45
C GLY A 348 -9.89 14.30 7.57
N MET A 349 -8.58 14.06 7.46
CA MET A 349 -8.03 12.89 6.78
C MET A 349 -8.10 11.65 7.66
N LYS A 350 -8.64 10.56 7.11
CA LYS A 350 -8.60 9.24 7.70
C LYS A 350 -7.20 8.63 7.53
N ILE A 351 -6.55 8.30 8.66
CA ILE A 351 -5.24 7.65 8.67
C ILE A 351 -5.38 6.14 8.48
N MET A 352 -6.28 5.49 9.23
CA MET A 352 -6.42 4.03 9.19
C MET A 352 -7.80 3.56 9.67
N ASP A 353 -8.16 2.34 9.26
CA ASP A 353 -9.32 1.61 9.78
C ASP A 353 -8.90 0.72 10.96
N LYS A 354 -9.05 1.26 12.19
CA LYS A 354 -8.68 0.54 13.41
C LYS A 354 -9.65 -0.61 13.67
N GLY A 355 -9.16 -1.85 13.56
CA GLY A 355 -9.89 -3.04 13.99
C GLY A 355 -9.28 -3.71 15.21
N ASN A 356 -9.59 -5.00 15.39
CA ASN A 356 -9.23 -5.78 16.58
C ASN A 356 -9.73 -5.09 17.87
N ILE A 357 -10.93 -4.52 17.80
CA ILE A 357 -11.61 -3.87 18.93
C ILE A 357 -12.53 -4.89 19.61
N ASN A 358 -13.44 -5.48 18.83
CA ASN A 358 -14.32 -6.57 19.25
C ASN A 358 -14.46 -7.59 18.11
N GLY A 359 -14.46 -8.88 18.45
CA GLY A 359 -14.52 -9.97 17.47
C GLY A 359 -15.93 -10.46 17.14
N LEU A 360 -16.94 -10.10 17.92
CA LEU A 360 -18.29 -10.68 17.83
C LEU A 360 -19.30 -9.69 17.24
N ILE A 361 -19.27 -8.44 17.70
CA ILE A 361 -20.35 -7.49 17.43
C ILE A 361 -20.01 -6.68 16.18
N PRO A 362 -20.88 -6.65 15.15
CA PRO A 362 -20.78 -5.76 14.01
C PRO A 362 -20.97 -4.30 14.42
N PHE A 363 -19.94 -3.46 14.21
CA PHE A 363 -20.00 -2.03 14.50
C PHE A 363 -19.10 -1.24 13.53
N ALA A 364 -19.38 0.05 13.41
CA ALA A 364 -18.53 1.02 12.75
C ALA A 364 -18.39 2.25 13.64
N GLY A 365 -17.30 2.98 13.50
CA GLY A 365 -17.10 4.22 14.25
C GLY A 365 -16.20 5.21 13.53
N VAL A 366 -16.28 6.46 13.95
CA VAL A 366 -15.39 7.54 13.51
C VAL A 366 -14.81 8.21 14.75
N LEU A 367 -13.50 8.08 14.94
CA LEU A 367 -12.75 8.77 15.98
C LEU A 367 -12.05 9.98 15.37
N TYR A 368 -12.52 11.17 15.71
CA TYR A 368 -11.91 12.44 15.34
C TYR A 368 -10.96 12.95 16.44
N ILE A 369 -9.74 13.31 16.04
CA ILE A 369 -8.69 13.77 16.95
C ILE A 369 -8.64 15.30 16.90
N GLU A 370 -9.16 15.95 17.94
CA GLU A 370 -9.26 17.42 18.01
C GLU A 370 -7.97 18.07 18.53
N GLY A 371 -7.33 17.47 19.54
CA GLY A 371 -6.19 18.08 20.25
C GLY A 371 -4.98 18.35 19.37
N ASP A 372 -4.48 19.59 19.34
CA ASP A 372 -3.33 19.99 18.51
C ASP A 372 -2.06 19.23 18.87
N LYS A 373 -1.73 19.14 20.17
CA LYS A 373 -0.54 18.41 20.64
C LYS A 373 -0.61 16.92 20.29
N LEU A 374 -1.79 16.31 20.41
CA LEU A 374 -2.01 14.91 20.05
C LEU A 374 -1.83 14.69 18.55
N ASN A 375 -2.34 15.59 17.70
CA ASN A 375 -2.16 15.51 16.25
C ASN A 375 -0.69 15.67 15.84
N GLU A 376 0.01 16.66 16.40
CA GLU A 376 1.43 16.87 16.15
C GLU A 376 2.25 15.63 16.50
N TYR A 377 1.96 15.02 17.66
CA TYR A 377 2.61 13.78 18.10
C TYR A 377 2.30 12.60 17.18
N LEU A 378 1.02 12.31 16.92
CA LEU A 378 0.62 11.18 16.08
C LEU A 378 1.18 11.28 14.66
N ARG A 379 1.33 12.49 14.12
CA ARG A 379 1.93 12.70 12.81
C ARG A 379 3.38 12.23 12.71
N THR A 380 4.15 12.32 13.81
CA THR A 380 5.53 11.78 13.85
C THR A 380 5.57 10.26 13.71
N LEU A 381 4.47 9.58 14.06
CA LEU A 381 4.33 8.14 13.99
C LEU A 381 3.81 7.67 12.63
N GLU A 382 3.32 8.57 11.78
CA GLU A 382 2.73 8.21 10.49
C GLU A 382 3.78 7.60 9.55
N ASN A 383 3.37 6.57 8.80
CA ASN A 383 4.19 6.05 7.72
C ASN A 383 4.16 7.01 6.50
N PRO A 384 5.07 6.83 5.53
CA PRO A 384 5.18 7.73 4.38
C PRO A 384 3.97 7.80 3.45
N GLN A 385 3.16 6.75 3.43
CA GLN A 385 1.91 6.72 2.68
C GLN A 385 0.75 7.32 3.47
N HIS A 386 0.96 7.73 4.73
CA HIS A 386 0.02 8.25 5.72
C HIS A 386 -1.11 7.26 6.11
N THR A 387 -0.93 5.95 5.94
CA THR A 387 -1.96 4.90 6.09
C THR A 387 -1.94 4.17 7.44
N LYS A 388 -0.96 4.44 8.30
CA LYS A 388 -0.84 3.82 9.64
C LYS A 388 0.09 4.62 10.55
N TRP A 389 -0.10 4.47 11.85
CA TRP A 389 0.88 4.87 12.86
C TRP A 389 1.80 3.70 13.22
N GLU A 390 3.11 3.91 13.10
CA GLU A 390 4.16 2.92 13.36
C GLU A 390 4.90 3.30 14.65
N ILE A 391 4.75 2.48 15.70
CA ILE A 391 5.41 2.69 17.01
C ILE A 391 6.94 2.73 16.87
N GLU A 392 7.49 1.97 15.94
CA GLU A 392 8.93 1.91 15.66
C GLU A 392 9.53 3.25 15.21
N ARG A 393 8.69 4.20 14.77
CA ARG A 393 9.11 5.56 14.40
C ARG A 393 9.23 6.51 15.58
N ALA A 394 8.63 6.18 16.72
CA ALA A 394 8.65 7.03 17.88
C ALA A 394 10.07 7.10 18.47
N GLU A 395 10.50 8.30 18.84
CA GLU A 395 11.68 8.46 19.72
C GLU A 395 11.46 7.72 21.05
N ASN A 396 10.24 7.83 21.60
CA ASN A 396 9.80 7.10 22.79
C ASN A 396 8.71 6.07 22.46
N LYS A 397 9.12 4.83 22.22
CA LYS A 397 8.21 3.72 21.90
C LYS A 397 7.19 3.42 23.02
N SER A 398 7.55 3.66 24.28
CA SER A 398 6.67 3.42 25.43
C SER A 398 5.52 4.42 25.45
N GLU A 399 5.82 5.70 25.23
CA GLU A 399 4.82 6.76 25.14
C GLU A 399 3.89 6.55 23.95
N ALA A 400 4.43 6.23 22.77
CA ALA A 400 3.63 5.91 21.57
C ALA A 400 2.67 4.74 21.82
N LYS A 401 3.16 3.66 22.44
CA LYS A 401 2.32 2.52 22.84
C LYS A 401 1.25 2.95 23.85
N GLY A 402 1.59 3.81 24.80
CA GLY A 402 0.66 4.36 25.80
C GLY A 402 -0.49 5.14 25.17
N VAL A 403 -0.18 6.06 24.27
CA VAL A 403 -1.17 6.90 23.55
C VAL A 403 -2.10 6.03 22.68
N LEU A 404 -1.54 5.17 21.83
CA LEU A 404 -2.35 4.30 20.96
C LEU A 404 -3.19 3.29 21.77
N SER A 405 -2.67 2.82 22.91
CA SER A 405 -3.42 1.99 23.84
C SER A 405 -4.56 2.77 24.50
N ALA A 406 -4.35 4.03 24.90
CA ALA A 406 -5.38 4.87 25.48
C ALA A 406 -6.54 5.11 24.51
N LEU A 407 -6.25 5.41 23.24
CA LEU A 407 -7.26 5.53 22.19
C LEU A 407 -8.05 4.22 22.02
N THR A 408 -7.35 3.09 21.95
CA THR A 408 -7.99 1.78 21.79
C THR A 408 -8.86 1.41 23.00
N LYS A 409 -8.40 1.69 24.23
CA LYS A 409 -9.16 1.47 25.47
C LYS A 409 -10.41 2.34 25.52
N PHE A 410 -10.30 3.59 25.09
CA PHE A 410 -11.45 4.50 24.99
C PHE A 410 -12.52 3.95 24.05
N ILE A 411 -12.14 3.55 22.82
CA ILE A 411 -13.07 2.97 21.86
C ILE A 411 -13.76 1.72 22.42
N LYS A 412 -13.00 0.82 23.06
CA LYS A 412 -13.55 -0.39 23.67
C LYS A 412 -14.56 -0.08 24.78
N ALA A 413 -14.24 0.86 25.67
CA ALA A 413 -15.13 1.26 26.76
C ALA A 413 -16.46 1.80 26.23
N CYS A 414 -16.44 2.70 25.24
CA CYS A 414 -17.66 3.24 24.63
C CYS A 414 -18.47 2.16 23.89
N LEU A 415 -17.79 1.23 23.21
CA LEU A 415 -18.47 0.12 22.56
C LEU A 415 -19.12 -0.82 23.58
N ASP A 416 -18.50 -1.06 24.74
CA ASP A 416 -19.07 -1.89 25.80
C ASP A 416 -20.24 -1.18 26.51
N GLU A 417 -20.19 0.14 26.65
CA GLU A 417 -21.30 0.97 27.12
C GLU A 417 -22.51 0.88 26.18
N LEU A 418 -22.29 1.08 24.88
CA LEU A 418 -23.35 1.03 23.86
C LEU A 418 -24.08 -0.32 23.81
N LYS A 419 -23.36 -1.43 24.01
CA LYS A 419 -23.98 -2.77 24.10
C LYS A 419 -24.93 -2.94 25.26
N ASN A 420 -24.60 -2.33 26.40
CA ASN A 420 -25.41 -2.47 27.59
C ASN A 420 -26.70 -1.64 27.48
N ASP A 421 -26.64 -0.53 26.74
CA ASP A 421 -27.81 0.30 26.43
C ASP A 421 -28.72 -0.34 25.34
N ASP A 422 -28.16 -1.03 24.35
CA ASP A 422 -28.91 -1.85 23.37
C ASP A 422 -29.50 -3.14 23.99
N GLY A 423 -29.21 -3.41 25.27
CA GLY A 423 -29.52 -4.66 25.97
C GLY A 423 -31.00 -4.90 26.33
N GLU A 424 -31.91 -3.98 26.05
CA GLU A 424 -33.35 -4.18 26.32
C GLU A 424 -34.19 -4.57 25.09
N GLU A 425 -33.73 -4.38 23.85
CA GLU A 425 -34.45 -4.87 22.67
C GLU A 425 -33.52 -5.47 21.59
N ALA A 426 -33.57 -6.80 21.50
CA ALA A 426 -33.22 -7.64 20.35
C ALA A 426 -31.73 -7.82 19.97
N LEU A 427 -31.01 -8.60 20.78
CA LEU A 427 -30.07 -9.59 20.26
C LEU A 427 -30.29 -10.90 21.04
N ASP A 428 -31.22 -11.73 20.57
CA ASP A 428 -31.21 -13.16 20.86
C ASP A 428 -30.34 -13.83 19.79
N PRO A 429 -29.03 -14.02 20.01
CA PRO A 429 -28.24 -14.87 19.14
C PRO A 429 -28.79 -16.29 19.30
N SER A 430 -29.54 -16.74 18.29
CA SER A 430 -30.19 -18.03 18.20
C SER A 430 -29.44 -19.14 18.93
N VAL A 431 -29.89 -19.42 20.15
CA VAL A 431 -29.53 -20.59 20.98
C VAL A 431 -30.02 -21.90 20.33
N GLY A 432 -30.56 -21.84 19.10
CA GLY A 432 -30.98 -23.00 18.30
C GLY A 432 -29.83 -23.78 17.66
N GLU A 433 -28.65 -23.20 17.45
CA GLU A 433 -27.49 -23.96 16.92
C GLU A 433 -26.70 -24.68 18.02
N TYR A 434 -26.89 -24.31 19.28
CA TYR A 434 -26.18 -24.93 20.42
C TYR A 434 -26.95 -26.10 21.06
N LEU A 435 -28.26 -26.23 20.83
CA LEU A 435 -29.07 -27.32 21.40
C LEU A 435 -29.12 -28.59 20.53
N ALA A 436 -28.46 -28.62 19.37
CA ALA A 436 -28.46 -29.79 18.48
C ALA A 436 -27.30 -30.78 18.71
N ALA A 437 -26.51 -30.63 19.79
CA ALA A 437 -25.32 -31.46 20.01
C ALA A 437 -25.18 -32.07 21.42
N GLU A 438 -26.24 -32.06 22.24
CA GLU A 438 -26.27 -32.84 23.48
C GLU A 438 -27.39 -33.90 23.42
N GLN A 439 -27.05 -35.05 22.84
CA GLN A 439 -27.70 -36.31 23.19
C GLN A 439 -26.65 -37.25 23.78
N ASP A 440 -26.75 -37.43 25.09
CA ASP A 440 -25.96 -38.36 25.91
C ASP A 440 -26.35 -39.82 25.56
N PRO A 441 -25.42 -40.76 25.31
CA PRO A 441 -25.73 -42.10 24.78
C PRO A 441 -26.36 -43.12 25.74
N ALA A 442 -26.88 -42.71 26.89
CA ALA A 442 -27.34 -43.64 27.93
C ALA A 442 -28.81 -43.45 28.26
N GLN A 443 -29.72 -44.09 27.50
CA GLN A 443 -31.00 -44.70 27.93
C GLN A 443 -31.79 -45.26 26.71
N PRO A 444 -32.67 -46.26 26.90
CA PRO A 444 -33.07 -47.19 25.85
C PRO A 444 -34.16 -46.65 24.91
N LYS A 445 -34.13 -47.13 23.66
CA LYS A 445 -35.10 -46.85 22.59
C LYS A 445 -36.56 -47.03 23.03
N PRO A 446 -37.45 -46.07 22.72
CA PRO A 446 -38.87 -46.34 22.53
C PRO A 446 -39.19 -46.67 21.08
N GLU A 447 -40.25 -47.45 20.94
CA GLU A 447 -40.70 -48.14 19.73
C GLU A 447 -41.26 -47.23 18.62
N ASP A 448 -41.17 -47.83 17.44
CA ASP A 448 -41.78 -47.52 16.15
C ASP A 448 -43.27 -47.15 16.23
N LYS A 449 -43.63 -45.94 15.80
CA LYS A 449 -44.95 -45.60 15.25
C LYS A 449 -44.76 -44.55 14.15
N GLY A 450 -44.84 -45.03 12.91
CA GLY A 450 -44.70 -44.19 11.73
C GLY A 450 -45.86 -43.24 11.50
N GLU A 451 -45.57 -42.17 10.75
CA GLU A 451 -46.58 -41.42 10.00
C GLU A 451 -46.01 -40.98 8.63
N ASN A 452 -46.71 -41.48 7.61
CA ASN A 452 -46.89 -41.06 6.22
C ASN A 452 -45.96 -40.01 5.59
N ILE A 453 -45.27 -40.49 4.55
CA ILE A 453 -44.71 -39.73 3.44
C ILE A 453 -45.88 -39.15 2.62
N ASN A 454 -45.94 -37.83 2.48
CA ASN A 454 -46.65 -37.20 1.36
C ASN A 454 -45.64 -36.88 0.27
N ASP A 455 -45.71 -37.66 -0.82
CA ASP A 455 -45.06 -37.39 -2.09
C ASP A 455 -45.74 -36.17 -2.73
N THR A 456 -45.11 -35.00 -2.64
CA THR A 456 -45.43 -33.89 -3.53
C THR A 456 -44.16 -33.16 -3.92
N ILE A 457 -43.69 -33.49 -5.13
CA ILE A 457 -42.57 -32.83 -5.78
C ILE A 457 -43.01 -31.42 -6.18
N GLN A 458 -42.57 -30.40 -5.43
CA GLN A 458 -42.50 -29.05 -5.96
C GLN A 458 -41.15 -28.86 -6.65
N ALA A 459 -41.20 -28.67 -7.97
CA ALA A 459 -40.05 -28.38 -8.79
C ALA A 459 -39.38 -27.07 -8.33
N ILE A 460 -38.15 -27.17 -7.83
CA ILE A 460 -37.28 -26.01 -7.63
C ILE A 460 -36.58 -25.76 -8.96
N GLU A 461 -36.90 -24.65 -9.62
CA GLU A 461 -36.07 -24.12 -10.70
C GLU A 461 -34.74 -23.64 -10.11
N THR A 462 -33.69 -24.45 -10.28
CA THR A 462 -32.31 -24.03 -10.04
C THR A 462 -31.87 -23.08 -11.15
N LYS A 463 -31.89 -21.78 -10.88
CA LYS A 463 -31.18 -20.80 -11.70
C LYS A 463 -29.70 -20.80 -11.27
N THR A 464 -28.87 -21.54 -12.00
CA THR A 464 -27.42 -21.53 -11.84
C THR A 464 -26.87 -20.16 -12.22
N VAL A 465 -26.50 -19.35 -11.23
CA VAL A 465 -25.65 -18.17 -11.47
C VAL A 465 -24.22 -18.59 -11.21
N SER A 466 -23.46 -18.77 -12.29
CA SER A 466 -22.01 -18.96 -12.22
C SER A 466 -21.37 -17.68 -11.65
N ARG A 467 -21.00 -17.70 -10.37
CA ARG A 467 -20.02 -16.74 -9.83
C ARG A 467 -18.64 -17.26 -10.16
N SER A 468 -17.97 -16.59 -11.09
CA SER A 468 -16.53 -16.69 -11.30
C SER A 468 -15.81 -16.40 -9.98
N PRO A 469 -14.84 -17.23 -9.55
CA PRO A 469 -13.97 -16.86 -8.43
C PRO A 469 -13.25 -15.56 -8.76
N LYS A 470 -13.29 -14.59 -7.84
CA LYS A 470 -12.42 -13.41 -7.89
C LYS A 470 -10.95 -13.88 -7.96
N PRO A 471 -10.08 -13.24 -8.76
CA PRO A 471 -8.66 -13.57 -8.78
C PRO A 471 -8.10 -13.44 -7.37
N GLY A 472 -7.52 -14.54 -6.86
CA GLY A 472 -6.76 -14.51 -5.64
C GLY A 472 -5.61 -13.51 -5.79
N SER A 473 -5.48 -12.63 -4.80
CA SER A 473 -4.35 -11.72 -4.62
C SER A 473 -3.05 -12.49 -4.84
N MET A 474 -2.36 -12.20 -5.94
CA MET A 474 -0.97 -12.57 -6.14
C MET A 474 -0.15 -12.01 -4.98
N SER A 475 0.36 -12.88 -4.12
CA SER A 475 1.54 -12.57 -3.34
C SER A 475 2.67 -12.29 -4.32
N GLN A 476 3.12 -11.04 -4.37
CA GLN A 476 4.35 -10.67 -5.05
C GLN A 476 5.48 -11.58 -4.57
N ALA A 477 6.23 -12.10 -5.54
CA ALA A 477 7.56 -12.64 -5.34
C ALA A 477 8.46 -11.52 -4.81
N GLY A 478 8.51 -11.39 -3.48
CA GLY A 478 9.63 -10.78 -2.80
C GLY A 478 10.70 -11.84 -2.65
N THR A 479 11.87 -11.61 -3.25
CA THR A 479 13.13 -12.22 -2.85
C THR A 479 13.43 -11.80 -1.41
N GLY A 480 12.78 -12.46 -0.46
CA GLY A 480 13.18 -12.51 0.94
C GLY A 480 13.78 -13.88 1.15
N THR A 481 15.10 -13.96 1.23
CA THR A 481 15.78 -15.09 1.85
C THR A 481 15.39 -15.09 3.32
N THR A 482 14.30 -15.78 3.67
CA THR A 482 14.07 -16.19 5.05
C THR A 482 15.03 -17.35 5.31
N GLU A 483 16.20 -17.00 5.81
CA GLU A 483 17.13 -17.92 6.45
C GLU A 483 16.37 -18.72 7.52
N VAL A 484 16.49 -20.04 7.46
CA VAL A 484 16.06 -20.92 8.54
C VAL A 484 17.34 -21.25 9.29
N ASP A 485 17.44 -20.85 10.55
CA ASP A 485 18.53 -21.29 11.43
C ASP A 485 18.57 -22.83 11.46
N ASP A 486 19.67 -23.41 10.96
CA ASP A 486 20.00 -24.83 11.15
C ASP A 486 21.08 -24.93 12.25
N PRO A 487 20.79 -25.60 13.38
CA PRO A 487 21.74 -25.80 14.47
C PRO A 487 22.99 -26.63 14.12
N ASN A 488 23.09 -27.23 12.91
CA ASN A 488 24.18 -28.13 12.53
C ASN A 488 25.09 -27.64 11.39
N GLY A 489 25.08 -26.35 11.06
CA GLY A 489 26.24 -25.66 10.48
C GLY A 489 26.96 -26.31 9.29
N ASP A 490 26.25 -26.73 8.25
CA ASP A 490 26.86 -27.14 6.98
C ASP A 490 26.02 -26.65 5.78
N ILE A 491 26.32 -25.45 5.27
CA ILE A 491 25.97 -25.06 3.88
C ILE A 491 27.18 -24.40 3.23
N ILE A 492 27.58 -25.00 2.10
CA ILE A 492 28.55 -24.47 1.13
C ILE A 492 27.83 -23.39 0.31
N ALA A 493 28.41 -22.19 0.24
CA ALA A 493 27.92 -21.08 -0.57
C ALA A 493 28.10 -21.37 -2.07
N ASP A 494 27.06 -21.14 -2.87
CA ASP A 494 27.18 -20.98 -4.32
C ASP A 494 27.73 -19.57 -4.61
N ASP A 495 29.05 -19.46 -4.69
CA ASP A 495 29.72 -18.30 -5.28
C ASP A 495 29.56 -18.33 -6.81
N ILE A 496 28.84 -17.35 -7.37
CA ILE A 496 29.05 -16.93 -8.76
C ILE A 496 30.27 -16.01 -8.76
N PRO A 497 31.29 -16.26 -9.60
CA PRO A 497 32.58 -15.60 -9.48
C PRO A 497 32.55 -14.14 -9.95
N GLY A 498 33.02 -13.24 -9.07
CA GLY A 498 33.89 -12.11 -9.44
C GLY A 498 33.29 -10.70 -9.46
N GLU A 499 33.40 -9.97 -8.34
CA GLU A 499 34.09 -8.66 -8.28
C GLU A 499 34.44 -8.39 -6.81
N GLY A 500 35.74 -8.40 -6.51
CA GLY A 500 36.27 -8.40 -5.14
C GLY A 500 36.35 -7.02 -4.52
N SER A 501 35.78 -6.87 -3.33
CA SER A 501 36.17 -5.87 -2.34
C SER A 501 36.90 -6.57 -1.20
N ARG A 502 38.23 -6.42 -1.15
CA ARG A 502 39.05 -6.75 0.03
C ARG A 502 39.14 -5.48 0.88
N GLU A 503 38.41 -5.44 1.99
CA GLU A 503 38.86 -4.71 3.18
C GLU A 503 39.46 -5.73 4.14
N GLY A 504 40.79 -5.73 4.21
CA GLY A 504 41.56 -6.47 5.19
C GLY A 504 42.49 -5.50 5.91
N ASN A 505 42.16 -5.19 7.15
CA ASN A 505 43.00 -4.42 8.05
C ASN A 505 44.14 -5.35 8.54
N SER A 506 45.37 -5.14 8.09
CA SER A 506 46.55 -5.52 8.88
C SER A 506 47.81 -4.79 8.43
N THR A 507 48.50 -4.32 9.46
CA THR A 507 49.78 -3.62 9.53
C THR A 507 50.96 -4.40 8.93
N GLY A 508 51.83 -3.67 8.21
CA GLY A 508 53.29 -3.86 8.26
C GLY A 508 53.96 -4.60 7.09
N GLY A 509 54.94 -3.94 6.46
CA GLY A 509 56.14 -4.62 5.94
C GLY A 509 56.34 -4.70 4.42
N ASN A 510 57.18 -3.79 3.90
CA ASN A 510 58.12 -3.89 2.78
C ASN A 510 58.09 -5.11 1.81
N GLY A 511 58.14 -4.83 0.50
CA GLY A 511 59.02 -5.54 -0.44
C GLY A 511 58.41 -6.12 -1.73
N GLY A 512 58.67 -5.45 -2.86
CA GLY A 512 59.18 -6.04 -4.12
C GLY A 512 58.40 -7.09 -4.92
N GLY A 513 57.89 -6.67 -6.09
CA GLY A 513 58.19 -7.25 -7.42
C GLY A 513 57.68 -8.66 -7.81
N GLY A 514 57.12 -8.75 -9.03
CA GLY A 514 57.20 -9.96 -9.88
C GLY A 514 55.86 -10.56 -10.31
N GLY A 515 55.62 -10.59 -11.64
CA GLY A 515 54.45 -11.24 -12.25
C GLY A 515 54.59 -12.76 -12.41
N GLY A 516 53.49 -13.41 -12.80
CA GLY A 516 53.47 -14.82 -13.18
C GLY A 516 52.07 -15.33 -13.51
N SER A 517 51.86 -15.63 -14.79
CA SER A 517 50.75 -16.39 -15.36
C SER A 517 50.86 -17.89 -15.04
N GLY A 518 49.73 -18.56 -14.80
CA GLY A 518 49.67 -20.02 -14.76
C GLY A 518 48.23 -20.57 -14.76
N GLU A 519 47.83 -21.22 -15.85
CA GLU A 519 46.67 -22.12 -15.92
C GLU A 519 46.98 -23.41 -15.17
N GLY A 520 46.07 -23.83 -14.28
CA GLY A 520 46.12 -25.11 -13.58
C GLY A 520 44.89 -25.95 -13.91
N GLY A 521 45.08 -26.96 -14.76
CA GLY A 521 44.08 -27.99 -15.04
C GLY A 521 44.00 -29.05 -13.94
N GLY A 522 42.78 -29.46 -13.61
CA GLY A 522 42.50 -30.60 -12.73
C GLY A 522 41.39 -31.46 -13.32
N LYS A 523 41.77 -32.61 -13.91
CA LYS A 523 40.88 -33.72 -14.22
C LYS A 523 40.58 -34.49 -12.93
N GLY A 524 39.31 -34.82 -12.70
CA GLY A 524 38.85 -35.80 -11.73
C GLY A 524 37.51 -36.40 -12.18
N ASP A 525 37.55 -37.65 -12.65
CA ASP A 525 36.39 -38.46 -13.02
C ASP A 525 35.69 -39.02 -11.78
N LYS A 526 34.42 -38.63 -11.59
CA LYS A 526 33.28 -39.39 -11.04
C LYS A 526 32.06 -38.45 -11.01
N PRO A 527 30.87 -38.82 -11.54
CA PRO A 527 29.69 -37.99 -11.39
C PRO A 527 29.26 -38.07 -9.92
N ILE A 528 29.45 -36.98 -9.18
CA ILE A 528 28.85 -36.83 -7.86
C ILE A 528 27.37 -36.55 -8.14
N GLU A 529 26.48 -37.43 -7.67
CA GLU A 529 25.03 -37.19 -7.71
C GLU A 529 24.73 -35.81 -7.10
N HIS A 530 24.15 -34.92 -7.90
CA HIS A 530 23.60 -33.66 -7.41
C HIS A 530 22.47 -33.98 -6.41
N ARG A 531 22.75 -33.92 -5.11
CA ARG A 531 21.69 -33.89 -4.09
C ARG A 531 20.93 -32.57 -4.25
N LYS A 532 19.62 -32.68 -4.54
CA LYS A 532 18.70 -31.55 -4.69
C LYS A 532 18.63 -30.77 -3.38
N SER A 533 18.67 -29.44 -3.47
CA SER A 533 18.51 -28.53 -2.32
C SER A 533 17.07 -28.57 -1.79
N LEU A 534 16.90 -28.72 -0.47
CA LEU A 534 15.60 -28.65 0.20
C LEU A 534 15.03 -27.22 0.10
N ALA A 535 13.85 -27.05 -0.49
CA ALA A 535 13.19 -25.75 -0.64
C ALA A 535 11.91 -25.68 0.21
N ALA A 536 11.59 -24.50 0.74
CA ALA A 536 10.31 -24.28 1.42
C ALA A 536 9.13 -24.40 0.44
N VAL A 537 8.08 -25.13 0.83
CA VAL A 537 6.85 -25.32 0.06
C VAL A 537 5.74 -24.55 0.76
N SER A 538 5.20 -23.52 0.12
CA SER A 538 4.15 -22.68 0.71
C SER A 538 2.78 -23.31 0.48
N ALA A 539 1.85 -23.07 1.41
CA ALA A 539 0.47 -23.54 1.27
C ALA A 539 -0.37 -22.53 0.48
N VAL A 540 -1.12 -22.99 -0.52
CA VAL A 540 -2.28 -22.26 -1.07
C VAL A 540 -3.42 -22.25 -0.05
N LYS A 541 -3.56 -23.37 0.69
CA LYS A 541 -4.52 -23.53 1.77
C LYS A 541 -3.97 -24.52 2.79
N SER A 542 -4.03 -24.18 4.07
CA SER A 542 -3.72 -25.08 5.18
C SER A 542 -4.84 -25.02 6.21
N ARG A 543 -5.27 -26.17 6.72
CA ARG A 543 -6.27 -26.27 7.78
C ARG A 543 -5.92 -27.41 8.71
N VAL A 544 -5.99 -27.17 10.02
CA VAL A 544 -5.86 -28.19 11.06
C VAL A 544 -7.20 -28.26 11.80
N MET A 545 -7.73 -29.47 11.99
CA MET A 545 -9.01 -29.70 12.66
C MET A 545 -8.84 -30.76 13.73
N CYS A 546 -9.24 -30.46 14.97
CA CYS A 546 -9.27 -31.46 16.04
C CYS A 546 -10.39 -32.47 15.77
N THR A 547 -10.07 -33.76 15.74
CA THR A 547 -11.04 -34.85 15.59
C THR A 547 -11.40 -35.47 16.93
N ASN A 548 -10.43 -35.56 17.86
CA ASN A 548 -10.66 -36.02 19.22
C ASN A 548 -9.71 -35.36 20.21
N LYS A 549 -10.22 -34.40 20.98
CA LYS A 549 -9.44 -33.64 21.98
C LYS A 549 -8.82 -34.53 23.06
N SER A 550 -9.59 -35.52 23.54
CA SER A 550 -9.19 -36.38 24.67
C SER A 550 -8.06 -37.34 24.32
N GLN A 551 -7.81 -37.55 23.02
CA GLN A 551 -6.76 -38.42 22.51
C GLN A 551 -5.70 -37.66 21.69
N GLY A 552 -5.79 -36.32 21.61
CA GLY A 552 -4.83 -35.50 20.86
C GLY A 552 -4.86 -35.77 19.35
N GLU A 553 -6.01 -36.13 18.78
CA GLU A 553 -6.12 -36.49 17.36
C GLU A 553 -6.58 -35.31 16.52
N TYR A 554 -5.91 -35.10 15.38
CA TYR A 554 -6.15 -34.00 14.47
C TYR A 554 -6.06 -34.45 13.01
N THR A 555 -6.78 -33.75 12.14
CA THR A 555 -6.63 -33.85 10.68
C THR A 555 -6.02 -32.58 10.13
N VAL A 556 -4.90 -32.72 9.42
CA VAL A 556 -4.21 -31.64 8.72
C VAL A 556 -4.50 -31.75 7.23
N THR A 557 -5.00 -30.69 6.61
CA THR A 557 -5.13 -30.58 5.15
C THR A 557 -4.19 -29.50 4.65
N PHE A 558 -3.25 -29.87 3.80
CA PHE A 558 -2.23 -28.98 3.24
C PHE A 558 -2.27 -29.01 1.71
N VAL A 559 -2.48 -27.86 1.07
CA VAL A 559 -2.48 -27.72 -0.39
C VAL A 559 -1.20 -26.98 -0.80
N PRO A 560 -0.20 -27.65 -1.41
CA PRO A 560 1.07 -27.04 -1.79
C PRO A 560 0.89 -26.13 -3.01
N ASN A 561 1.65 -25.02 -3.06
CA ASN A 561 1.67 -24.12 -4.21
C ASN A 561 2.66 -24.54 -5.31
N VAL A 562 3.49 -25.56 -5.06
CA VAL A 562 4.48 -26.10 -6.00
C VAL A 562 4.63 -27.60 -5.79
N SER A 563 5.01 -28.33 -6.84
CA SER A 563 5.34 -29.76 -6.75
C SER A 563 6.74 -29.98 -6.17
N ALA A 564 6.88 -30.95 -5.26
CA ALA A 564 8.15 -31.31 -4.64
C ALA A 564 8.16 -32.79 -4.18
N THR A 565 9.32 -33.45 -4.27
CA THR A 565 9.59 -34.80 -3.73
C THR A 565 10.31 -34.71 -2.40
N ASP A 566 10.34 -35.79 -1.61
CA ASP A 566 10.95 -35.82 -0.27
C ASP A 566 10.39 -34.73 0.67
N GLY A 567 9.08 -34.52 0.58
CA GLY A 567 8.35 -33.54 1.35
C GLY A 567 8.38 -33.84 2.86
N ILE A 568 8.59 -32.79 3.64
CA ILE A 568 8.55 -32.80 5.09
C ILE A 568 7.53 -31.75 5.55
N ILE A 569 6.59 -32.14 6.40
CA ILE A 569 5.68 -31.22 7.11
C ILE A 569 6.10 -31.13 8.58
N SER A 570 6.28 -29.91 9.09
CA SER A 570 6.56 -29.61 10.50
C SER A 570 5.35 -28.93 11.15
N LEU A 571 5.00 -29.36 12.36
CA LEU A 571 3.83 -28.86 13.11
C LEU A 571 4.26 -28.11 14.38
N PHE A 572 3.61 -26.99 14.65
CA PHE A 572 3.88 -26.16 15.83
C PHE A 572 2.58 -25.81 16.54
N MET A 573 2.55 -25.88 17.86
CA MET A 573 1.46 -25.36 18.69
C MET A 573 1.67 -23.85 18.88
N SER A 574 0.67 -23.05 18.51
CA SER A 574 0.71 -21.59 18.64
C SER A 574 0.21 -21.15 20.02
N ALA A 575 1.02 -20.36 20.74
CA ALA A 575 0.61 -19.66 21.96
C ALA A 575 0.79 -18.14 21.81
N GLU A 576 0.22 -17.34 22.72
CA GLU A 576 0.14 -15.87 22.62
C GLU A 576 1.48 -15.15 22.46
N SER A 577 2.59 -15.77 22.90
CA SER A 577 3.92 -15.16 22.92
C SER A 577 5.03 -15.96 22.25
N GLN A 578 4.82 -17.25 21.92
CA GLN A 578 5.80 -18.10 21.22
C GLN A 578 5.14 -19.36 20.62
N ASN A 579 5.73 -19.93 19.57
CA ASN A 579 5.34 -21.22 19.01
C ASN A 579 6.19 -22.35 19.61
N TYR A 580 5.54 -23.47 19.97
CA TYR A 580 6.18 -24.65 20.53
C TYR A 580 6.11 -25.83 19.54
N ASP A 581 7.08 -26.73 19.57
CA ASP A 581 7.04 -27.93 18.74
C ASP A 581 5.87 -28.84 19.13
N ALA A 582 5.01 -29.17 18.16
CA ALA A 582 3.95 -30.16 18.38
C ALA A 582 4.58 -31.56 18.36
N THR A 583 4.76 -32.17 19.54
CA THR A 583 5.36 -33.51 19.63
C THR A 583 4.39 -34.55 19.07
N LEU A 584 4.72 -35.13 17.92
CA LEU A 584 3.88 -36.10 17.22
C LEU A 584 4.11 -37.52 17.77
N ILE A 585 3.02 -38.22 18.02
CA ILE A 585 2.99 -39.65 18.40
C ILE A 585 2.89 -40.52 17.15
N SER A 586 2.01 -40.14 16.21
CA SER A 586 1.83 -40.84 14.94
C SER A 586 1.26 -39.93 13.85
N ALA A 587 1.48 -40.30 12.60
CA ALA A 587 0.89 -39.66 11.43
C ALA A 587 0.56 -40.70 10.36
N ALA A 588 -0.56 -40.51 9.68
CA ALA A 588 -0.99 -41.36 8.57
C ALA A 588 -1.59 -40.50 7.45
N ALA A 589 -1.36 -40.90 6.20
CA ALA A 589 -2.02 -40.35 5.01
C ALA A 589 -2.79 -41.47 4.32
N ASP A 590 -4.07 -41.24 4.02
CA ASP A 590 -4.94 -42.20 3.33
C ASP A 590 -4.88 -43.64 3.89
N GLY A 591 -4.67 -43.78 5.21
CA GLY A 591 -4.58 -45.06 5.91
C GLY A 591 -3.19 -45.71 5.98
N ALA A 592 -2.16 -45.12 5.34
CA ALA A 592 -0.78 -45.57 5.44
C ALA A 592 -0.01 -44.79 6.52
N GLU A 593 0.72 -45.48 7.39
CA GLU A 593 1.57 -44.84 8.40
C GLU A 593 2.77 -44.13 7.76
N LEU A 594 3.06 -42.94 8.27
CA LEU A 594 4.16 -42.10 7.82
C LEU A 594 5.27 -42.03 8.88
N THR A 595 6.48 -41.74 8.44
CA THR A 595 7.62 -41.58 9.33
C THR A 595 7.52 -40.26 10.08
N VAL A 596 7.56 -40.33 11.41
CA VAL A 596 7.49 -39.19 12.31
C VAL A 596 8.79 -39.05 13.10
N SER A 597 9.31 -37.84 13.21
CA SER A 597 10.45 -37.50 14.06
C SER A 597 10.24 -36.13 14.72
N GLY A 598 10.03 -36.12 16.04
CA GLY A 598 9.72 -34.90 16.79
C GLY A 598 8.41 -34.27 16.33
N ASN A 599 8.50 -33.10 15.70
CA ASN A 599 7.35 -32.40 15.11
C ASN A 599 7.27 -32.51 13.58
N LYS A 600 8.12 -33.35 12.97
CA LYS A 600 8.25 -33.49 11.51
C LYS A 600 7.66 -34.81 11.02
N ILE A 601 6.96 -34.75 9.89
CA ILE A 601 6.42 -35.88 9.13
C ILE A 601 7.15 -35.90 7.79
N SER A 602 7.88 -36.97 7.48
CA SER A 602 8.72 -37.08 6.28
C SER A 602 8.23 -38.16 5.31
N GLY A 603 8.69 -38.10 4.06
CA GLY A 603 8.33 -39.06 3.01
C GLY A 603 7.08 -38.68 2.22
N LEU A 604 6.70 -37.41 2.21
CA LEU A 604 5.54 -36.92 1.47
C LEU A 604 5.92 -36.57 0.03
N THR A 605 4.96 -36.68 -0.89
CA THR A 605 5.10 -36.12 -2.24
C THR A 605 4.08 -34.99 -2.39
N PHE A 606 4.57 -33.80 -2.70
CA PHE A 606 3.73 -32.63 -2.96
C PHE A 606 3.48 -32.51 -4.46
N THR A 607 2.22 -32.41 -4.84
CA THR A 607 1.80 -32.07 -6.21
C THR A 607 1.07 -30.74 -6.15
N GLU A 608 1.51 -29.77 -6.95
CA GLU A 608 0.96 -28.41 -7.01
C GLU A 608 -0.58 -28.43 -7.07
N ASN A 609 -1.22 -27.68 -6.16
CA ASN A 609 -2.67 -27.55 -6.03
C ASN A 609 -3.43 -28.84 -5.65
N VAL A 610 -2.76 -29.93 -5.30
CA VAL A 610 -3.39 -31.18 -4.84
C VAL A 610 -3.34 -31.28 -3.30
N PRO A 611 -4.49 -31.43 -2.61
CA PRO A 611 -4.51 -31.51 -1.14
C PRO A 611 -3.86 -32.79 -0.62
N VAL A 612 -2.94 -32.63 0.33
CA VAL A 612 -2.42 -33.69 1.20
C VAL A 612 -3.22 -33.70 2.50
N LYS A 613 -3.85 -34.83 2.83
CA LYS A 613 -4.60 -35.01 4.07
C LYS A 613 -3.85 -35.95 5.00
N LEU A 614 -3.56 -35.48 6.21
CA LEU A 614 -2.85 -36.24 7.24
C LEU A 614 -3.74 -36.38 8.47
N SER A 615 -3.86 -37.60 8.98
CA SER A 615 -4.38 -37.88 10.31
C SER A 615 -3.20 -37.99 11.26
N ILE A 616 -3.16 -37.15 12.30
CA ILE A 616 -2.04 -37.09 13.23
C ILE A 616 -2.53 -37.27 14.67
N LYS A 617 -1.64 -37.77 15.52
CA LYS A 617 -1.81 -37.81 16.96
C LYS A 617 -0.67 -37.06 17.62
N ILE A 618 -0.97 -36.10 18.47
CA ILE A 618 0.03 -35.31 19.22
C ILE A 618 -0.01 -35.66 20.70
N ASN A 619 1.12 -35.49 21.39
CA ASN A 619 1.23 -35.67 22.83
C ASN A 619 0.68 -34.44 23.60
N PHE A 620 -0.56 -34.07 23.30
CA PHE A 620 -1.29 -32.96 23.93
C PHE A 620 -2.79 -33.27 23.89
N HIS A 621 -3.45 -33.22 25.06
CA HIS A 621 -4.81 -33.77 25.26
C HIS A 621 -5.86 -32.68 25.52
N ASP A 622 -5.62 -31.48 24.99
CA ASP A 622 -6.56 -30.35 25.03
C ASP A 622 -6.57 -29.62 23.67
N TYR A 623 -7.45 -28.63 23.50
CA TYR A 623 -7.49 -27.81 22.29
C TYR A 623 -6.23 -26.95 22.18
N CYS A 624 -5.53 -27.07 21.06
CA CYS A 624 -4.45 -26.17 20.69
C CYS A 624 -4.61 -25.67 19.25
N SER A 625 -4.19 -24.43 19.01
CA SER A 625 -4.01 -23.90 17.67
C SER A 625 -2.70 -24.43 17.11
N MET A 626 -2.67 -24.80 15.82
CA MET A 626 -1.46 -25.33 15.19
C MET A 626 -1.11 -24.62 13.88
N GLU A 627 0.19 -24.41 13.70
CA GLU A 627 0.82 -23.94 12.47
C GLU A 627 1.52 -25.08 11.74
N VAL A 628 1.51 -25.00 10.41
CA VAL A 628 2.06 -26.01 9.50
C VAL A 628 3.11 -25.37 8.62
N LYS A 629 4.34 -25.90 8.62
CA LYS A 629 5.40 -25.53 7.67
C LYS A 629 5.78 -26.73 6.82
N ALA A 630 6.05 -26.53 5.53
CA ALA A 630 6.45 -27.62 4.64
C ALA A 630 7.73 -27.28 3.85
N CYS A 631 8.56 -28.28 3.60
CA CYS A 631 9.72 -28.19 2.71
C CYS A 631 9.88 -29.47 1.89
N GLY A 632 10.57 -29.41 0.77
CA GLY A 632 10.82 -30.56 -0.09
C GLY A 632 11.76 -30.23 -1.24
N ASN A 633 12.21 -31.25 -1.95
CA ASN A 633 13.05 -31.12 -3.13
C ASN A 633 12.17 -30.73 -4.32
N LYS A 634 12.32 -29.50 -4.82
CA LYS A 634 11.55 -29.01 -5.97
C LYS A 634 11.76 -29.94 -7.17
N VAL A 635 10.66 -30.35 -7.81
CA VAL A 635 10.66 -31.22 -9.01
C VAL A 635 10.80 -30.40 -10.27
#